data_AF-U5VT00-F1
#
_entry.id   AF-U5VT00-F1
#
_cell.length_a   1.000
_cell.length_b   1.000
_cell.length_c   1.000
_cell.angle_alpha   90.00
_cell.angle_beta   90.00
_cell.angle_gamma   90.00
#
_symmetry.space_group_name_H-M   'P 1'
#
loop_
_entity.id
_entity.type
_entity.pdbx_description
1 polymer ?
#
loop_
_entity_poly.entity_id
_entity_poly.type
_entity_poly.pdbx_seq_one_letter_code
_entity_poly.pdbx_strand_id
1 'polypeptide(L)' 'MGVLDFMKRSGFAYVTDEGAAAIAPVAVTLAEYEDFPAHAAAAQYVLDRINR' A
#
# COMPACT_ATOMS: atom_id res chain seq x y z
N MET A 1 7.25 29.39 -17.42
CA MET A 1 8.11 29.02 -16.28
C MET A 1 7.54 29.67 -15.03
N GLY A 2 7.07 28.88 -14.08
CA GLY A 2 6.52 29.29 -12.79
C GLY A 2 7.13 28.47 -11.64
N VAL A 3 6.85 28.85 -10.39
CA VAL A 3 7.48 28.25 -9.20
C VAL A 3 7.29 26.73 -9.13
N LEU A 4 6.13 26.23 -9.57
CA LEU A 4 5.84 24.80 -9.57
C LEU A 4 6.74 23.99 -10.51
N ASP A 5 7.34 24.61 -11.54
CA ASP A 5 8.30 23.96 -12.43
C ASP A 5 9.61 23.60 -11.70
N PHE A 6 9.85 24.18 -10.51
CA PHE A 6 11.03 23.95 -9.68
C PHE A 6 10.71 23.26 -8.35
N MET A 7 9.44 22.91 -8.11
CA MET A 7 8.99 22.24 -6.90
C MET A 7 8.56 20.81 -7.17
N LYS A 8 8.61 19.95 -6.15
CA LYS A 8 8.02 18.61 -6.16
C LYS A 8 6.95 18.50 -5.08
N ARG A 9 5.95 17.65 -5.32
CA ARG A 9 4.91 17.31 -4.33
C ARG A 9 5.27 15.99 -3.66
N SER A 10 5.29 15.97 -2.33
CA SER A 10 5.47 14.76 -1.54
C SER A 10 4.13 14.30 -0.97
N GLY A 11 3.83 13.01 -1.09
CA GLY A 11 2.71 12.37 -0.41
C GLY A 11 3.14 11.78 0.94
N PHE A 12 2.24 11.83 1.92
CA PHE A 12 2.41 11.16 3.22
C PHE A 12 1.15 10.32 3.48
N ALA A 13 1.34 9.08 3.89
CA ALA A 13 0.25 8.17 4.20
C ALA A 13 0.58 7.38 5.47
N TYR A 14 -0.43 7.21 6.32
CA TYR A 14 -0.39 6.41 7.53
C TYR A 14 -1.61 5.49 7.50
N VAL A 15 -1.45 4.26 7.95
CA VAL A 15 -2.54 3.28 7.98
C VAL A 15 -2.59 2.67 9.37
N THR A 16 -3.79 2.63 9.96
CA THR A 16 -4.02 1.89 11.22
C THR A 16 -4.17 0.41 10.92
N ASP A 17 -4.16 -0.45 11.94
CA ASP A 17 -4.41 -1.88 11.74
C ASP A 17 -5.83 -2.13 11.21
N GLU A 18 -6.85 -1.39 11.66
CA GLU A 18 -8.21 -1.51 11.12
C GLU A 18 -8.27 -1.09 9.65
N GLY A 19 -7.58 0.00 9.29
CA GLY A 19 -7.47 0.46 7.90
C GLY A 19 -6.74 -0.54 7.02
N ALA A 20 -5.65 -1.14 7.52
CA ALA A 20 -4.89 -2.15 6.82
C ALA A 20 -5.72 -3.42 6.61
N ALA A 21 -6.46 -3.88 7.62
CA ALA A 21 -7.38 -5.01 7.49
C ALA A 21 -8.46 -4.79 6.42
N ALA A 22 -8.92 -3.55 6.26
CA ALA A 22 -9.92 -3.20 5.24
C ALA A 22 -9.36 -3.21 3.80
N ILE A 23 -8.11 -2.79 3.58
CA ILE A 23 -7.56 -2.59 2.23
C ILE A 23 -6.58 -3.68 1.77
N ALA A 24 -5.91 -4.37 2.69
CA ALA A 24 -4.88 -5.35 2.36
C ALA A 24 -5.39 -6.53 1.50
N PRO A 25 -6.62 -7.07 1.67
CA PRO A 25 -7.10 -8.14 0.79
C PRO A 25 -7.17 -7.71 -0.68
N VAL A 26 -7.62 -6.46 -0.93
CA VAL A 26 -7.67 -5.89 -2.28
C VAL A 26 -6.25 -5.65 -2.81
N ALA A 27 -5.34 -5.15 -1.97
CA ALA A 27 -3.95 -4.96 -2.36
C ALA A 27 -3.26 -6.27 -2.76
N VAL A 28 -3.55 -7.38 -2.05
CA VAL A 28 -3.08 -8.73 -2.43
C VAL A 28 -3.64 -9.12 -3.80
N THR A 29 -4.96 -9.02 -4.01
CA THR A 29 -5.58 -9.37 -5.29
C THR A 29 -5.01 -8.60 -6.48
N LEU A 30 -4.80 -7.28 -6.32
CA LEU A 30 -4.22 -6.46 -7.37
C LEU A 30 -2.76 -6.83 -7.65
N ALA A 31 -1.96 -7.05 -6.59
CA ALA A 31 -0.55 -7.41 -6.74
C ALA A 31 -0.36 -8.81 -7.35
N GLU A 32 -1.24 -9.77 -7.05
CA GLU A 32 -1.23 -11.08 -7.70
C GLU A 32 -1.61 -10.97 -9.19
N TYR A 33 -2.62 -10.16 -9.51
CA TYR A 33 -3.02 -9.92 -10.90
C TYR A 33 -1.92 -9.23 -11.72
N GLU A 34 -1.14 -8.34 -11.11
CA GLU A 34 -0.03 -7.62 -11.74
C GLU A 34 1.30 -8.42 -11.75
N ASP A 35 1.30 -9.65 -11.24
CA ASP A 35 2.48 -10.52 -11.11
C ASP A 35 3.60 -9.88 -10.26
N PHE A 36 3.21 -9.22 -9.17
CA PHE A 36 4.09 -8.58 -8.18
C PHE A 36 4.13 -9.36 -6.86
N PRO A 37 4.81 -10.52 -6.82
CA PRO A 37 4.75 -11.44 -5.68
C PRO A 37 5.26 -10.83 -4.37
N ALA A 38 6.25 -9.94 -4.42
CA ALA A 38 6.76 -9.26 -3.23
C ALA A 38 5.74 -8.28 -2.63
N HIS A 39 4.93 -7.62 -3.46
CA HIS A 39 3.90 -6.69 -2.99
C HIS A 39 2.74 -7.45 -2.36
N ALA A 40 2.30 -8.55 -3.00
CA ALA A 40 1.29 -9.45 -2.45
C ALA A 40 1.75 -10.00 -1.09
N ALA A 41 2.98 -10.50 -1.00
CA ALA A 41 3.54 -11.02 0.24
C ALA A 41 3.63 -9.96 1.36
N ALA A 42 3.98 -8.71 1.02
CA ALA A 42 4.02 -7.63 2.00
C ALA A 42 2.63 -7.30 2.56
N ALA A 43 1.61 -7.23 1.71
CA ALA A 43 0.22 -7.00 2.14
C ALA A 43 -0.33 -8.19 2.94
N GLN A 44 -0.05 -9.43 2.51
CA GLN A 44 -0.47 -10.64 3.20
C GLN A 44 0.19 -10.76 4.59
N TYR A 45 1.47 -10.42 4.71
CA TYR A 45 2.16 -10.41 5.99
C TYR A 45 1.47 -9.48 7.01
N VAL A 46 1.01 -8.31 6.57
CA VAL A 46 0.28 -7.37 7.44
C VAL A 46 -1.06 -7.96 7.89
N LEU A 47 -1.81 -8.62 6.99
CA LEU A 47 -3.04 -9.34 7.36
C LEU A 47 -2.76 -10.42 8.41
N ASP A 48 -1.76 -11.25 8.18
CA ASP A 48 -1.40 -12.33 9.08
C ASP A 48 -0.96 -11.80 10.45
N ARG A 49 -0.27 -10.66 10.47
CA ARG A 49 0.17 -9.99 11.70
C ARG A 49 -1.01 -9.45 12.51
N ILE A 50 -2.00 -8.84 11.86
CA ILE A 50 -3.18 -8.25 12.52
C ILE A 50 -4.09 -9.34 13.09
N ASN A 51 -4.16 -10.50 12.44
CA ASN A 51 -5.04 -11.59 12.84
C ASN A 51 -4.42 -12.57 13.87
N ARG A 52 -3.18 -12.33 14.31
CA ARG A 52 -2.50 -13.11 15.37
C ARG A 52 -2.76 -12.50 16.74
#